data_AF-A0A941J3P6-F1
#
_entry.id   AF-A0A941J3P6-F1
#
_cell.length_a   1.000
_cell.length_b   1.000
_cell.length_c   1.000
_cell.angle_alpha   90.00
_cell.angle_beta   90.00
_cell.angle_gamma   90.00
#
_symmetry.space_group_name_H-M   'P 1'
#
loop_
_entity.id
_entity.type
_entity.pdbx_description
1 polymer ?
#
loop_
_entity_poly.entity_id
_entity_poly.type
_entity_poly.pdbx_seq_one_letter_code
_entity_poly.pdbx_strand_id
1 'polypeptide(L)'
;MEAIIEIASSIIEAERARNQDGAFSTEKRLIEEGLQSILAGKVSFSFDSFTTFRLKSFQHTLEKYVVKAIDEYKLEQDYQNFIATLRDCLQGQESKLRKLHLVNRDGFHFYDQKFSKLDRPKINSMIDRRLLAKSSLFLDTVILAPLLSIAPENLCIYTDDKEEGLIQTISRIFEERATILPLSSFSMQLNELSWKKKINLDFRRITNYNFLHTIKN
;
A
#
# COMPACT_ATOMS: atom_id res chain seq x y z
N MET A 1 -13.75 -8.33 18.62
CA MET A 1 -13.22 -8.06 19.98
C MET A 1 -11.76 -8.48 20.07
N GLU A 2 -11.39 -9.69 19.61
CA GLU A 2 -10.00 -10.18 19.58
C GLU A 2 -9.03 -9.21 18.86
N ALA A 3 -9.35 -8.73 17.66
CA ALA A 3 -8.49 -7.79 16.94
C ALA A 3 -8.21 -6.49 17.71
N ILE A 4 -9.19 -5.94 18.43
CA ILE A 4 -9.01 -4.73 19.24
C ILE A 4 -8.07 -5.02 20.42
N ILE A 5 -8.15 -6.22 21.00
CA ILE A 5 -7.25 -6.64 22.09
C ILE A 5 -5.81 -6.78 21.58
N GLU A 6 -5.61 -7.37 20.40
CA GLU A 6 -4.29 -7.50 19.78
C GLU A 6 -3.67 -6.13 19.47
N ILE A 7 -4.46 -5.22 18.88
CA ILE A 7 -4.01 -3.85 18.60
C ILE A 7 -3.68 -3.11 19.90
N ALA A 8 -4.55 -3.19 20.92
CA ALA A 8 -4.30 -2.56 22.21
C ALA A 8 -3.01 -3.09 22.86
N SER A 9 -2.78 -4.41 22.78
CA SER A 9 -1.57 -5.06 23.31
C SER A 9 -0.32 -4.57 22.57
N SER A 10 -0.37 -4.49 21.24
CA SER A 10 0.72 -3.95 20.42
C SER A 10 1.04 -2.49 20.75
N ILE A 11 0.02 -1.65 20.94
CA ILE A 11 0.20 -0.24 21.35
C ILE A 11 0.89 -0.15 22.72
N ILE A 12 0.45 -0.96 23.68
CA ILE A 12 1.03 -1.02 25.03
C ILE A 12 2.50 -1.47 24.98
N GLU A 13 2.81 -2.50 24.20
CA GLU A 13 4.18 -3.01 24.03
C GLU A 13 5.09 -1.96 23.38
N ALA A 14 4.61 -1.29 22.34
CA ALA A 14 5.34 -0.23 21.68
C ALA A 14 5.60 0.97 22.61
N GLU A 15 4.65 1.32 23.48
CA GLU A 15 4.81 2.37 24.49
C GLU A 15 5.80 1.96 25.58
N ARG A 16 5.77 0.69 26.02
CA ARG A 16 6.74 0.12 26.96
C ARG A 16 8.17 0.13 26.40
N ALA A 17 8.35 -0.14 25.11
CA ALA A 17 9.67 -0.11 24.48
C ALA A 17 10.27 1.31 24.39
N ARG A 18 9.43 2.35 24.35
CA ARG A 18 9.87 3.75 24.25
C ARG A 18 10.12 4.42 25.60
N ASN A 19 9.42 4.00 26.65
CA ASN A 19 9.49 4.63 27.97
C ASN A 19 10.39 3.84 28.93
N GLN A 20 11.41 4.50 29.51
CA GLN A 20 12.31 3.87 30.49
C GLN A 20 11.57 3.38 31.75
N ASP A 21 10.48 4.04 32.14
CA ASP A 21 9.66 3.64 33.28
C ASP A 21 8.66 2.51 32.96
N GLY A 22 8.46 2.17 31.68
CA GLY A 22 7.50 1.17 31.20
C GLY A 22 6.05 1.67 31.13
N ALA A 23 5.23 1.04 30.28
CA ALA A 23 3.79 1.24 30.29
C ALA A 23 3.24 0.76 31.65
N PHE A 24 2.50 1.62 32.35
CA PHE A 24 1.89 1.37 33.67
C PHE A 24 2.75 1.58 34.94
N SER A 25 3.85 2.33 34.87
CA SER A 25 4.69 2.60 36.06
C SER A 25 3.94 3.29 37.21
N THR A 26 3.10 4.26 36.88
CA THR A 26 2.29 5.02 37.84
C THR A 26 1.21 4.14 38.45
N GLU A 27 0.56 3.33 37.63
CA GLU A 27 -0.50 2.42 38.05
C GLU A 27 0.05 1.30 38.92
N LYS A 28 1.23 0.76 38.58
CA LYS A 28 1.94 -0.21 39.44
C LYS A 28 2.18 0.36 40.84
N ARG A 29 2.67 1.59 40.94
CA ARG A 29 2.88 2.27 42.24
C ARG A 29 1.56 2.44 43.01
N LEU A 30 0.48 2.88 42.35
CA LEU A 30 -0.82 3.05 43.01
C LEU A 30 -1.39 1.72 43.53
N ILE A 31 -1.16 0.62 42.80
CA ILE A 31 -1.53 -0.73 43.22
C ILE A 31 -0.70 -1.16 44.44
N GLU A 32 0.61 -0.95 44.40
CA GLU A 32 1.52 -1.28 45.50
C GLU A 32 1.18 -0.50 46.78
N GLU A 33 0.98 0.81 46.70
CA GLU A 33 0.56 1.67 47.81
C GLU A 33 -0.79 1.21 48.39
N GLY A 34 -1.75 0.90 47.51
CA GLY A 34 -3.06 0.41 47.89
C GLY A 34 -3.00 -0.91 48.65
N LEU A 35 -2.17 -1.86 48.18
CA LEU A 35 -1.99 -3.16 48.84
C LEU A 35 -1.25 -3.01 50.18
N GLN A 36 -0.19 -2.21 50.24
CA GLN A 36 0.57 -1.98 51.48
C GLN A 36 -0.32 -1.40 52.58
N SER A 37 -1.17 -0.43 52.25
CA SER A 37 -2.11 0.17 53.21
C SER A 37 -3.07 -0.85 53.83
N ILE A 38 -3.52 -1.83 53.06
CA ILE A 38 -4.46 -2.86 53.53
C ILE A 38 -3.73 -3.91 54.37
N LEU A 39 -2.57 -4.37 53.89
CA LEU A 39 -1.78 -5.41 54.57
C LEU A 39 -1.23 -4.94 55.92
N ALA A 40 -0.87 -3.66 56.04
CA ALA A 40 -0.39 -3.07 57.30
C ALA A 40 -1.46 -3.09 58.42
N GLY A 41 -2.75 -3.07 58.07
CA GLY A 41 -3.84 -2.95 59.03
C GLY A 41 -4.31 -4.27 59.68
N LYS A 42 -3.78 -5.44 59.26
CA LYS A 42 -4.33 -6.78 59.63
C LYS A 42 -5.86 -6.86 59.46
N VAL A 43 -6.38 -6.24 58.40
CA VAL A 43 -7.82 -6.16 58.11
C VAL A 43 -8.25 -7.27 57.17
N SER A 44 -9.53 -7.66 57.24
CA SER A 44 -10.17 -8.51 56.22
C SER A 44 -10.04 -7.84 54.84
N PHE A 45 -9.49 -8.57 53.87
CA PHE A 45 -9.29 -8.10 52.50
C PHE A 45 -10.42 -8.58 51.59
N SER A 46 -11.13 -7.65 50.96
CA SER A 46 -12.05 -7.93 49.85
C SER A 46 -11.39 -7.52 48.54
N PHE A 47 -11.10 -8.50 47.69
CA PHE A 47 -10.57 -8.26 46.36
C PHE A 47 -11.54 -7.42 45.51
N ASP A 48 -12.84 -7.72 45.55
CA ASP A 48 -13.85 -6.97 44.80
C ASP A 48 -13.92 -5.49 45.20
N SER A 49 -13.75 -5.19 46.49
CA SER A 49 -13.67 -3.80 46.95
C SER A 49 -12.39 -3.12 46.43
N PHE A 50 -11.27 -3.84 46.42
CA PHE A 50 -10.01 -3.33 45.90
C PHE A 50 -10.10 -3.05 44.39
N THR A 51 -10.64 -3.97 43.60
CA THR A 51 -10.81 -3.78 42.15
C THR A 51 -11.77 -2.63 41.84
N THR A 52 -12.90 -2.53 42.55
CA THR A 52 -13.91 -1.51 42.31
C THR A 52 -13.42 -0.10 42.65
N PHE A 53 -12.70 0.07 43.77
CA PHE A 53 -12.34 1.39 44.27
C PHE A 53 -10.89 1.79 44.01
N ARG A 54 -9.93 0.87 44.13
CA ARG A 54 -8.49 1.19 44.04
C ARG A 54 -7.92 0.97 42.63
N LEU A 55 -8.48 0.05 41.83
CA LEU A 55 -8.05 -0.16 40.45
C LEU A 55 -8.78 0.72 39.43
N LYS A 56 -9.67 1.62 39.85
CA LYS A 56 -10.44 2.47 38.94
C LYS A 56 -9.56 3.33 38.04
N SER A 57 -8.45 3.87 38.56
CA SER A 57 -7.48 4.63 37.76
C SER A 57 -6.80 3.74 36.70
N PHE A 58 -6.43 2.51 37.07
CA PHE A 58 -5.84 1.55 36.14
C PHE A 58 -6.83 1.12 35.05
N GLN A 59 -8.10 0.86 35.41
CA GLN A 59 -9.16 0.60 34.44
C GLN A 59 -9.29 1.75 33.44
N HIS A 60 -9.29 3.00 33.91
CA HIS A 60 -9.35 4.16 33.03
C HIS A 60 -8.12 4.28 32.11
N THR A 61 -6.93 3.89 32.57
CA THR A 61 -5.76 3.82 31.70
C THR A 61 -5.93 2.74 30.63
N LEU A 62 -6.45 1.55 30.97
CA LEU A 62 -6.75 0.50 29.99
C LEU A 62 -7.82 0.93 28.98
N GLU A 63 -8.87 1.64 29.41
CA GLU A 63 -9.89 2.20 28.52
C GLU A 63 -9.27 3.10 27.44
N LYS A 64 -8.26 3.91 27.78
CA LYS A 64 -7.56 4.74 26.78
C LYS A 64 -6.87 3.93 25.70
N TYR A 65 -6.26 2.79 26.05
CA TYR A 65 -5.65 1.90 25.06
C TYR A 65 -6.70 1.23 24.19
N VAL A 66 -7.83 0.82 24.77
CA VAL A 66 -8.96 0.26 24.01
C VAL A 66 -9.52 1.29 23.03
N VAL A 67 -9.70 2.55 23.44
CA VAL A 67 -10.17 3.63 22.55
C VAL A 67 -9.20 3.83 21.38
N LYS A 68 -7.90 3.94 21.64
CA LYS A 68 -6.88 4.04 20.59
C LYS A 68 -6.94 2.84 19.63
N ALA A 69 -7.09 1.63 20.18
CA ALA A 69 -7.17 0.42 19.38
C ALA A 69 -8.44 0.35 18.51
N ILE A 70 -9.56 0.88 19.01
CA ILE A 70 -10.80 1.03 18.23
C ILE A 70 -10.58 2.01 17.07
N ASP A 71 -9.92 3.14 17.32
CA ASP A 71 -9.66 4.14 16.28
C ASP A 71 -8.72 3.58 15.20
N GLU A 72 -7.66 2.88 15.59
CA GLU A 72 -6.74 2.20 14.66
C GLU A 72 -7.47 1.10 13.85
N TYR A 73 -8.31 0.30 14.52
CA TYR A 73 -9.12 -0.72 13.85
C TYR A 73 -10.08 -0.10 12.83
N LYS A 74 -10.72 1.02 13.17
CA LYS A 74 -11.60 1.76 12.24
C LYS A 74 -10.82 2.29 11.06
N LEU A 75 -9.63 2.85 11.27
CA LEU A 75 -8.78 3.34 10.20
C LEU A 75 -8.39 2.23 9.22
N GLU A 76 -8.04 1.05 9.74
CA GLU A 76 -7.76 -0.13 8.91
C GLU A 76 -9.00 -0.58 8.14
N GLN A 77 -10.18 -0.62 8.78
CA GLN A 77 -11.44 -0.93 8.10
C GLN A 77 -11.77 0.07 6.99
N ASP A 78 -11.57 1.36 7.23
CA ASP A 78 -11.78 2.41 6.23
C ASP A 78 -10.82 2.24 5.05
N TYR A 79 -9.56 1.87 5.31
CA TYR A 79 -8.60 1.53 4.26
C TYR A 79 -9.05 0.31 3.43
N GLN A 80 -9.53 -0.76 4.07
CA GLN A 80 -10.06 -1.93 3.35
C GLN A 80 -11.29 -1.59 2.50
N ASN A 81 -12.21 -0.79 3.04
CA ASN A 81 -13.39 -0.29 2.31
C ASN A 81 -12.99 0.58 1.11
N PHE A 82 -11.97 1.41 1.29
CA PHE A 82 -11.38 2.19 0.22
C PHE A 82 -10.84 1.31 -0.91
N ILE A 83 -10.05 0.28 -0.58
CA ILE A 83 -9.51 -0.67 -1.57
C ILE A 83 -10.65 -1.42 -2.29
N ALA A 84 -11.66 -1.89 -1.55
CA ALA A 84 -12.81 -2.58 -2.13
C ALA A 84 -13.56 -1.69 -3.14
N THR A 85 -13.81 -0.42 -2.78
CA THR A 85 -14.45 0.55 -3.67
C THR A 85 -13.68 0.75 -4.98
N LEU A 86 -12.34 0.76 -4.91
CA LEU A 86 -11.49 0.89 -6.09
C LEU A 86 -11.50 -0.35 -6.98
N ARG A 87 -11.55 -1.55 -6.37
CA ARG A 87 -11.70 -2.81 -7.10
C ARG A 87 -13.04 -2.90 -7.81
N ASP A 88 -14.12 -2.47 -7.17
CA ASP A 88 -15.45 -2.42 -7.79
C ASP A 88 -15.46 -1.48 -9.01
N CYS A 89 -14.73 -0.37 -8.93
CA CYS A 89 -14.56 0.52 -10.09
C CYS A 89 -13.84 -0.17 -11.26
N LEU A 90 -12.84 -1.03 -10.99
CA LEU A 90 -12.12 -1.78 -12.02
C LEU A 90 -12.98 -2.86 -12.68
N GLN A 91 -13.85 -3.54 -11.93
CA GLN A 91 -14.72 -4.59 -12.48
C GLN A 91 -15.71 -4.07 -13.52
N GLY A 92 -16.19 -2.83 -13.35
CA GLY A 92 -17.12 -2.19 -14.28
C GLY A 92 -16.46 -1.55 -15.51
N GLN A 93 -15.14 -1.64 -15.66
CA GLN A 93 -14.39 -0.87 -16.66
C GLN A 93 -13.77 -1.77 -17.74
N GLU A 94 -14.04 -1.43 -19.01
CA GLU A 94 -13.34 -2.06 -20.14
C GLU A 94 -11.86 -1.68 -20.15
N SER A 95 -10.99 -2.68 -20.35
CA SER A 95 -9.55 -2.45 -20.41
C SER A 95 -9.17 -1.66 -21.67
N LYS A 96 -8.48 -0.54 -21.48
CA LYS A 96 -7.97 0.29 -22.60
C LYS A 96 -6.62 -0.18 -23.11
N LEU A 97 -5.86 -0.91 -22.30
CA LEU A 97 -4.53 -1.40 -22.62
C LEU A 97 -4.32 -2.81 -22.07
N ARG A 98 -3.98 -3.75 -22.94
CA ARG A 98 -3.64 -5.13 -22.53
C ARG A 98 -2.46 -5.19 -21.54
N LYS A 99 -1.48 -4.31 -21.71
CA LYS A 99 -0.30 -4.24 -20.83
C LYS A 99 0.12 -2.80 -20.62
N LEU A 100 0.34 -2.46 -19.36
CA LEU A 100 0.86 -1.16 -18.92
C LEU A 100 2.05 -1.38 -18.00
N HIS A 101 3.06 -0.55 -18.16
CA HIS A 101 4.26 -0.57 -17.33
C HIS A 101 4.33 0.74 -16.54
N LEU A 102 4.43 0.65 -15.22
CA LEU A 102 4.63 1.76 -14.29
C LEU A 102 6.05 1.70 -13.75
N VAL A 103 6.87 2.71 -14.00
CA VAL A 103 8.28 2.75 -13.57
C VAL A 103 8.47 3.84 -12.53
N ASN A 104 8.96 3.46 -11.35
CA ASN A 104 9.26 4.35 -10.23
C ASN A 104 10.78 4.54 -10.10
N ARG A 105 11.33 5.62 -10.67
CA ARG A 105 12.77 5.90 -10.64
C ARG A 105 13.08 7.29 -10.10
N ASP A 106 12.57 8.30 -10.78
CA ASP A 106 12.66 9.74 -10.49
C ASP A 106 11.25 10.33 -10.35
N GLY A 107 10.33 9.50 -9.90
CA GLY A 107 8.89 9.65 -10.06
C GLY A 107 8.31 8.54 -10.94
N PHE A 108 6.99 8.57 -11.06
CA PHE A 108 6.21 7.55 -11.77
C PHE A 108 6.05 7.88 -13.25
N HIS A 109 6.41 6.93 -14.10
CA HIS A 109 6.27 7.05 -15.55
C HIS A 109 5.51 5.84 -16.12
N PHE A 110 4.56 6.12 -17.01
CA PHE A 110 3.78 5.09 -17.69
C PHE A 110 4.39 4.75 -19.05
N TYR A 111 4.42 3.47 -19.40
CA TYR A 111 4.82 2.98 -20.71
C TYR A 111 3.81 1.97 -21.24
N ASP A 112 3.58 1.99 -22.54
CA ASP A 112 2.73 1.01 -23.22
C ASP A 112 3.40 -0.37 -23.33
N GLN A 113 2.68 -1.35 -23.88
CA GLN A 113 3.17 -2.71 -24.13
C GLN A 113 4.47 -2.77 -24.96
N LYS A 114 4.78 -1.73 -25.74
CA LYS A 114 5.98 -1.63 -26.58
C LYS A 114 7.13 -0.91 -25.86
N PHE A 115 6.98 -0.65 -24.55
CA PHE A 115 7.91 0.14 -23.74
C PHE A 115 8.09 1.57 -24.27
N SER A 116 7.07 2.10 -24.94
CA SER A 116 7.04 3.51 -25.37
C SER A 116 6.45 4.34 -24.25
N LYS A 117 7.16 5.39 -23.83
CA LYS A 117 6.69 6.28 -22.76
C LYS A 117 5.39 6.96 -23.18
N LEU A 118 4.38 6.88 -22.33
CA LEU A 118 3.12 7.60 -22.49
C LEU A 118 3.31 9.02 -21.96
N ASP A 119 3.08 10.02 -22.79
CA ASP A 119 3.10 11.41 -22.38
C ASP A 119 1.83 11.79 -21.61
N ARG A 120 1.88 12.95 -20.92
CA ARG A 120 0.73 13.44 -20.15
C ARG A 120 -0.53 13.62 -21.00
N PRO A 121 -0.49 14.21 -22.22
CA PRO A 121 -1.67 14.30 -23.07
C PRO A 121 -2.30 12.95 -23.40
N LYS A 122 -1.47 11.94 -23.73
CA LYS A 122 -1.96 10.59 -24.03
C LYS A 122 -2.61 9.94 -22.81
N ILE A 123 -1.99 10.06 -21.64
CA ILE A 123 -2.56 9.55 -20.38
C ILE A 123 -3.89 10.25 -20.10
N ASN A 124 -3.93 11.58 -20.14
CA ASN A 124 -5.11 12.38 -19.86
C ASN A 124 -6.28 12.05 -20.81
N SER A 125 -5.99 11.72 -22.08
CA SER A 125 -7.03 11.29 -23.03
C SER A 125 -7.70 9.97 -22.66
N MET A 126 -7.03 9.14 -21.84
CA MET A 126 -7.56 7.86 -21.36
C MET A 126 -8.25 7.98 -20.00
N ILE A 127 -8.15 9.11 -19.30
CA ILE A 127 -8.79 9.28 -17.98
C ILE A 127 -10.30 9.42 -18.16
N ASP A 128 -11.08 8.60 -17.44
CA ASP A 128 -12.51 8.80 -17.33
C ASP A 128 -12.78 9.89 -16.28
N ARG A 129 -13.25 11.06 -16.75
CA ARG A 129 -13.56 12.20 -15.87
C ARG A 129 -14.67 11.90 -14.86
N ARG A 130 -15.50 10.88 -15.08
CA ARG A 130 -16.49 10.44 -14.08
C ARG A 130 -15.84 9.81 -12.86
N LEU A 131 -14.69 9.15 -13.02
CA LEU A 131 -13.91 8.61 -11.90
C LEU A 131 -13.24 9.72 -11.08
N LEU A 132 -12.86 10.84 -11.72
CA LEU A 132 -12.35 12.03 -11.04
C LEU A 132 -13.44 12.77 -10.22
N ALA A 133 -14.71 12.69 -10.62
CA ALA A 133 -15.77 13.27 -9.80
C ALA A 133 -15.99 12.50 -8.50
N LYS A 134 -15.67 11.20 -8.49
CA LYS A 134 -15.69 10.32 -7.32
C LYS A 134 -14.35 10.34 -6.54
N SER A 135 -13.33 11.06 -7.05
CA SER A 135 -11.95 11.00 -6.57
C SER A 135 -11.60 11.88 -5.39
N SER A 136 -12.55 12.57 -4.74
CA SER A 136 -12.23 13.38 -3.56
C SER A 136 -11.65 12.54 -2.41
N LEU A 137 -11.66 11.21 -2.55
CA LEU A 137 -11.11 10.21 -1.63
C LEU A 137 -9.66 9.77 -1.99
N PHE A 138 -9.09 10.20 -3.12
CA PHE A 138 -7.78 9.70 -3.57
C PHE A 138 -6.64 10.63 -3.13
N LEU A 139 -5.72 10.12 -2.30
CA LEU A 139 -4.50 10.85 -1.93
C LEU A 139 -3.57 11.07 -3.13
N ASP A 140 -3.51 10.11 -4.08
CA ASP A 140 -2.65 10.19 -5.27
C ASP A 140 -3.44 10.05 -6.59
N THR A 141 -4.23 11.08 -6.90
CA THR A 141 -5.02 11.16 -8.15
C THR A 141 -4.17 11.04 -9.42
N VAL A 142 -2.91 11.49 -9.38
CA VAL A 142 -2.03 11.51 -10.56
C VAL A 142 -1.67 10.11 -11.04
N ILE A 143 -1.61 9.12 -10.15
CA ILE A 143 -1.24 7.74 -10.48
C ILE A 143 -2.47 6.83 -10.49
N LEU A 144 -3.30 6.93 -9.44
CA LEU A 144 -4.47 6.07 -9.31
C LEU A 144 -5.53 6.37 -10.37
N ALA A 145 -5.81 7.64 -10.70
CA ALA A 145 -6.87 7.93 -11.65
C ALA A 145 -6.57 7.41 -13.07
N PRO A 146 -5.34 7.57 -13.62
CA PRO A 146 -4.95 6.89 -14.85
C PRO A 146 -5.04 5.38 -14.77
N LEU A 147 -4.49 4.76 -13.72
CA LEU A 147 -4.48 3.31 -13.57
C LEU A 147 -5.89 2.74 -13.56
N LEU A 148 -6.76 3.30 -12.73
CA LEU A 148 -8.17 2.92 -12.66
C LEU A 148 -8.80 3.11 -14.03
N SER A 149 -8.71 4.31 -14.62
CA SER A 149 -9.34 4.63 -15.90
C SER A 149 -8.87 3.78 -17.08
N ILE A 150 -7.61 3.37 -17.10
CA ILE A 150 -7.03 2.50 -18.14
C ILE A 150 -7.44 1.05 -17.89
N ALA A 151 -7.57 0.66 -16.61
CA ALA A 151 -7.84 -0.70 -16.15
C ALA A 151 -7.02 -1.72 -16.96
N PRO A 152 -5.68 -1.68 -16.96
CA PRO A 152 -4.87 -2.50 -17.87
C PRO A 152 -4.92 -3.99 -17.52
N GLU A 153 -5.17 -4.90 -18.48
CA GLU A 153 -5.27 -6.35 -18.16
C GLU A 153 -4.06 -6.86 -17.38
N ASN A 154 -2.86 -6.34 -17.68
CA ASN A 154 -1.63 -6.62 -16.95
C ASN A 154 -0.89 -5.31 -16.62
N LEU A 155 -0.52 -5.13 -15.36
CA LEU A 155 0.24 -4.00 -14.83
C LEU A 155 1.60 -4.48 -14.31
N CYS A 156 2.69 -4.08 -14.97
CA CYS A 156 4.04 -4.31 -14.47
C CYS A 156 4.54 -3.06 -13.74
N ILE A 157 4.85 -3.19 -12.46
CA ILE A 157 5.36 -2.11 -11.60
C ILE A 157 6.86 -2.34 -11.40
N TYR A 158 7.69 -1.38 -11.80
CA TYR A 158 9.14 -1.46 -11.67
C TYR A 158 9.60 -0.48 -10.60
N THR A 159 10.10 -1.00 -9.49
CA THR A 159 10.57 -0.21 -8.33
C THR A 159 11.63 -0.99 -7.58
N ASP A 160 12.58 -0.28 -6.97
CA ASP A 160 13.55 -0.87 -6.04
C ASP A 160 13.07 -0.75 -4.57
N ASP A 161 12.06 0.10 -4.32
CA ASP A 161 11.34 0.17 -3.04
C ASP A 161 9.96 -0.46 -3.20
N LYS A 162 9.80 -1.67 -2.67
CA LYS A 162 8.53 -2.42 -2.71
C LYS A 162 7.63 -2.07 -1.54
N GLU A 163 8.17 -1.52 -0.47
CA GLU A 163 7.43 -1.22 0.78
C GLU A 163 6.84 0.19 0.75
N GLU A 164 7.16 0.98 -0.27
CA GLU A 164 6.51 2.26 -0.53
C GLU A 164 4.98 2.09 -0.54
N GLY A 165 4.30 2.88 0.30
CA GLY A 165 2.86 2.73 0.56
C GLY A 165 2.00 2.75 -0.70
N LEU A 166 2.32 3.62 -1.68
CA LEU A 166 1.58 3.69 -2.94
C LEU A 166 1.74 2.42 -3.79
N ILE A 167 2.93 1.81 -3.81
CA ILE A 167 3.18 0.55 -4.53
C ILE A 167 2.33 -0.57 -3.93
N GLN A 168 2.30 -0.67 -2.60
CA GLN A 168 1.47 -1.62 -1.88
C GLN A 168 -0.02 -1.40 -2.14
N THR A 169 -0.47 -0.14 -2.13
CA THR A 169 -1.86 0.22 -2.47
C THR A 169 -2.21 -0.18 -3.90
N ILE A 170 -1.38 0.15 -4.89
CA ILE A 170 -1.62 -0.24 -6.30
C ILE A 170 -1.65 -1.76 -6.43
N SER A 171 -0.71 -2.48 -5.80
CA SER A 171 -0.67 -3.95 -5.86
C SER A 171 -1.91 -4.57 -5.24
N ARG A 172 -2.43 -4.01 -4.14
CA ARG A 172 -3.69 -4.48 -3.53
C ARG A 172 -4.88 -4.21 -4.44
N ILE A 173 -4.97 -3.05 -5.08
CA ILE A 173 -6.08 -2.70 -5.99
C ILE A 173 -6.11 -3.64 -7.21
N PHE A 174 -4.95 -3.92 -7.81
CA PHE A 174 -4.86 -4.68 -9.07
C PHE A 174 -4.68 -6.19 -8.89
N GLU A 175 -4.42 -6.66 -7.67
CA GLU A 175 -4.33 -8.07 -7.31
C GLU A 175 -3.41 -8.85 -8.29
N GLU A 176 -3.87 -9.96 -8.86
CA GLU A 176 -3.12 -10.80 -9.80
C GLU A 176 -2.73 -10.10 -11.11
N ARG A 177 -3.37 -8.97 -11.44
CA ARG A 177 -3.03 -8.18 -12.62
C ARG A 177 -1.77 -7.37 -12.41
N ALA A 178 -1.35 -7.14 -11.16
CA ALA A 178 -0.11 -6.43 -10.83
C ALA A 178 1.07 -7.38 -10.62
N THR A 179 2.21 -7.03 -11.20
CA THR A 179 3.49 -7.72 -10.97
C THR A 179 4.57 -6.71 -10.63
N ILE A 180 5.19 -6.85 -9.46
CA ILE A 180 6.28 -5.99 -9.01
C ILE A 180 7.63 -6.58 -9.42
N LEU A 181 8.45 -5.78 -10.09
CA LEU A 181 9.76 -6.16 -10.62
C LEU A 181 10.82 -5.12 -10.20
N PRO A 182 12.10 -5.51 -10.04
CA PRO A 182 13.18 -4.55 -9.85
C PRO A 182 13.33 -3.59 -11.04
N LEU A 183 13.89 -2.39 -10.80
CA LEU A 183 14.15 -1.43 -11.88
C LEU A 183 15.11 -1.98 -12.95
N SER A 184 16.02 -2.88 -12.58
CA SER A 184 16.93 -3.55 -13.51
C SER A 184 16.19 -4.36 -14.58
N SER A 185 15.08 -5.02 -14.23
CA SER A 185 14.26 -5.79 -15.17
C SER A 185 13.66 -4.92 -16.28
N PHE A 186 13.32 -3.66 -15.99
CA PHE A 186 12.85 -2.71 -17.01
C PHE A 186 13.94 -2.44 -18.04
N SER A 187 15.17 -2.17 -17.57
CA SER A 187 16.31 -1.87 -18.44
C SER A 187 16.71 -3.06 -19.34
N MET A 188 16.63 -4.28 -18.80
CA MET A 188 16.92 -5.51 -19.54
C MET A 188 15.92 -5.70 -20.70
N GLN A 189 14.62 -5.51 -20.44
CA GLN A 189 13.57 -5.63 -21.45
C GLN A 189 13.70 -4.57 -22.55
N LEU A 190 14.03 -3.32 -22.19
CA LEU A 190 14.33 -2.26 -23.17
C LEU A 190 15.52 -2.62 -24.05
N ASN A 191 16.59 -3.15 -23.47
CA ASN A 191 17.78 -3.55 -24.21
C ASN A 191 17.46 -4.68 -25.20
N GLU A 192 16.78 -5.74 -24.76
CA GLU A 192 16.37 -6.84 -25.65
C GLU A 192 15.53 -6.36 -26.85
N LEU A 193 14.61 -5.42 -26.63
CA LEU A 193 13.82 -4.83 -27.71
C LEU A 193 14.67 -4.01 -28.68
N SER A 194 15.66 -3.28 -28.16
CA SER A 194 16.63 -2.54 -28.98
C SER A 194 17.46 -3.48 -29.86
N TRP A 195 17.98 -4.57 -29.28
CA TRP A 195 18.72 -5.60 -30.01
C TRP A 195 17.88 -6.24 -31.12
N LYS A 196 16.63 -6.63 -30.81
CA LYS A 196 15.71 -7.23 -31.79
C LYS A 196 15.37 -6.27 -32.94
N LYS A 197 15.16 -4.97 -32.65
CA LYS A 197 14.95 -3.95 -33.68
C LYS A 197 16.17 -3.79 -34.59
N LYS A 198 17.37 -3.75 -34.02
CA LYS A 198 18.62 -3.61 -34.78
C LYS A 198 18.84 -4.79 -35.73
N ILE A 199 18.67 -6.01 -35.24
CA ILE A 199 18.74 -7.23 -36.07
C ILE A 199 17.72 -7.17 -37.21
N ASN A 200 16.46 -6.82 -36.94
CA ASN A 200 15.43 -6.75 -37.99
C ASN A 200 15.74 -5.68 -39.06
N LEU A 201 16.26 -4.52 -38.64
CA LEU A 201 16.72 -3.45 -39.53
C LEU A 201 17.89 -3.92 -40.42
N ASP A 202 18.85 -4.63 -39.86
CA ASP A 202 19.99 -5.18 -40.60
C ASP A 202 19.53 -6.25 -41.61
N PHE A 203 18.63 -7.15 -41.21
CA PHE A 203 18.03 -8.13 -42.14
C PHE A 203 17.26 -7.46 -43.29
N ARG A 204 16.47 -6.40 -43.03
CA ARG A 204 15.77 -5.64 -44.09
C ARG A 204 16.71 -4.89 -45.03
N ARG A 205 17.86 -4.44 -44.55
CA ARG A 205 18.91 -3.83 -45.40
C ARG A 205 19.55 -4.86 -46.32
N ILE A 206 19.84 -6.05 -45.80
CA ILE A 206 20.42 -7.15 -46.57
C ILE A 206 19.45 -7.63 -47.65
N THR A 207 18.17 -7.80 -47.32
CA THR A 207 17.17 -8.23 -48.32
C THR A 207 16.90 -7.17 -49.39
N ASN A 208 16.84 -5.89 -49.05
CA ASN A 208 16.71 -4.81 -50.04
C ASN A 208 17.96 -4.66 -50.93
N TYR A 209 19.16 -4.88 -50.39
CA TYR A 209 20.40 -4.85 -51.17
C TYR A 209 20.42 -5.97 -52.22
N ASN A 210 20.02 -7.19 -51.84
CA ASN A 210 19.93 -8.33 -52.76
C ASN A 210 18.81 -8.15 -53.80
N PHE A 211 17.71 -7.47 -53.45
CA PHE A 211 16.62 -7.20 -54.39
C PHE A 211 17.01 -6.16 -55.46
N LEU A 212 17.75 -5.10 -55.08
CA LEU A 212 18.23 -4.08 -56.02
C LEU A 212 19.32 -4.61 -56.98
N HIS A 213 20.09 -5.62 -56.57
CA HIS A 213 21.09 -6.26 -57.43
C HIS A 213 20.49 -7.26 -58.42
N THR A 214 19.33 -7.87 -58.13
CA THR A 214 18.64 -8.79 -59.04
C THR A 214 17.88 -8.07 -60.17
N ILE A 215 17.50 -6.81 -60.00
CA ILE A 215 16.75 -6.03 -61.03
C ILE A 215 17.68 -5.30 -62.02
N LYS A 216 19.01 -5.35 -61.79
CA LYS A 216 20.02 -4.71 -62.64
C LYS A 216 20.74 -5.66 -63.63
N ASN A 217 20.30 -6.90 -63.76
CA ASN A 217 20.77 -7.86 -64.78
C ASN A 217 19.63 -8.27 -65.71
#